data_AF-A0A7C1GC38-F1
#
_entry.id   AF-A0A7C1GC38-F1
#
_cell.length_a   1.000
_cell.length_b   1.000
_cell.length_c   1.000
_cell.angle_alpha   90.00
_cell.angle_beta   90.00
_cell.angle_gamma   90.00
#
_symmetry.space_group_name_H-M   'P 1'
#
loop_
_entity.id
_entity.type
_entity.pdbx_description
1 polymer ?
#
loop_
_entity_poly.entity_id
_entity_poly.type
_entity_poly.pdbx_seq_one_letter_code
_entity_poly.pdbx_strand_id
1 'polypeptide(L)'
;MKRCLVVQSVFVCLVFLGSPVTAAPILYDWLFTINGEIVDAFSGDPVTGSMDASGFDWDQGLGTITLSYEAAEPGACFFIFFFDHEIDETADLFWNEYGSFSGEPPEGLIWEIDEPGYTRGDIYDHVLGGWLENSCDLVQGSEDDVSMAIGWQRFLLAGESVFITLVLSEDTPSSGFTLAQIDADSSRAIYLTSTLETRAAPAPVAEPATLLLFGTGVILAETFTRKRRRSNG
;
A
#
# COMPACT_ATOMS: atom_id res chain seq x y z
N MET A 1 -3.89 -71.71 -47.68
CA MET A 1 -4.49 -70.38 -47.43
C MET A 1 -4.69 -70.23 -45.92
N LYS A 2 -3.75 -69.61 -45.21
CA LYS A 2 -3.85 -69.30 -43.77
C LYS A 2 -3.75 -67.78 -43.63
N ARG A 3 -4.83 -67.13 -43.22
CA ARG A 3 -4.89 -65.69 -42.99
C ARG A 3 -4.32 -65.41 -41.60
N CYS A 4 -3.17 -64.75 -41.53
CA CYS A 4 -2.56 -64.30 -40.28
C CYS A 4 -3.16 -62.93 -39.95
N LEU A 5 -3.97 -62.87 -38.89
CA LEU A 5 -4.58 -61.64 -38.38
C LEU A 5 -3.53 -60.94 -37.52
N VAL A 6 -2.94 -59.86 -38.03
CA VAL A 6 -2.04 -58.99 -37.25
C VAL A 6 -2.92 -58.05 -36.44
N VAL A 7 -3.03 -58.28 -35.14
CA VAL A 7 -3.66 -57.38 -34.19
C VAL A 7 -2.63 -56.29 -33.84
N GLN A 8 -2.88 -55.06 -34.28
CA GLN A 8 -2.11 -53.89 -33.84
C GLN A 8 -2.46 -53.57 -32.38
N SER A 9 -1.51 -53.77 -31.48
CA SER A 9 -1.58 -53.21 -30.13
C SER A 9 -1.20 -51.73 -30.19
N VAL A 10 -2.20 -50.84 -30.07
CA VAL A 10 -1.97 -49.40 -29.87
C VAL A 10 -1.67 -49.20 -28.38
N PHE A 11 -0.42 -48.88 -28.06
CA PHE A 11 0.01 -48.51 -26.72
C PHE A 11 -0.24 -46.99 -26.56
N VAL A 12 -1.31 -46.61 -25.88
CA VAL A 12 -1.58 -45.21 -25.52
C VAL A 12 -0.77 -44.90 -24.25
N CYS A 13 0.39 -44.26 -24.42
CA CYS A 13 1.11 -43.64 -23.30
C CYS A 13 0.38 -42.34 -22.95
N LEU A 14 -0.44 -42.37 -21.89
CA LEU A 14 -0.90 -41.16 -21.22
C LEU A 14 0.30 -40.57 -20.46
N VAL A 15 1.00 -39.65 -21.12
CA VAL A 15 1.94 -38.75 -20.43
C VAL A 15 1.07 -37.71 -19.73
N PHE A 16 0.85 -37.91 -18.42
CA PHE A 16 0.42 -36.81 -17.56
C PHE A 16 1.59 -35.83 -17.51
N LEU A 17 1.54 -34.81 -18.35
CA LEU A 17 2.28 -33.57 -18.12
C LEU A 17 1.62 -32.93 -16.89
N GLY A 18 2.02 -33.38 -15.70
CA GLY A 18 1.81 -32.58 -14.50
C GLY A 18 2.62 -31.32 -14.71
N SER A 19 1.96 -30.17 -14.84
CA SER A 19 2.65 -28.90 -14.63
C SER A 19 3.34 -29.00 -13.27
N PRO A 20 4.61 -28.57 -13.11
CA PRO A 20 5.12 -28.35 -11.77
C PRO A 20 4.14 -27.41 -11.08
N VAL A 21 3.50 -27.89 -10.02
CA VAL A 21 2.86 -27.00 -9.06
C VAL A 21 4.02 -26.35 -8.35
N THR A 22 4.44 -25.18 -8.82
CA THR A 22 5.26 -24.27 -8.02
C THR A 22 4.35 -23.77 -6.90
N ALA A 23 4.82 -23.73 -5.66
CA ALA A 23 4.00 -23.22 -4.58
C ALA A 23 3.77 -21.72 -4.86
N ALA A 24 2.56 -21.20 -4.65
CA ALA A 24 2.39 -19.75 -4.68
C ALA A 24 3.15 -19.12 -3.49
N PRO A 25 3.56 -17.85 -3.56
CA PRO A 25 4.01 -17.19 -2.34
C PRO A 25 2.86 -17.16 -1.33
N ILE A 26 3.20 -17.13 -0.05
CA ILE A 26 2.25 -17.05 1.05
C ILE A 26 2.52 -15.75 1.80
N LEU A 27 1.46 -15.05 2.22
CA LEU A 27 1.60 -13.95 3.16
C LEU A 27 1.62 -14.52 4.58
N TYR A 28 2.76 -14.42 5.26
CA TYR A 28 2.91 -14.92 6.62
C TYR A 28 2.38 -13.91 7.64
N ASP A 29 2.80 -12.65 7.53
CA ASP A 29 2.37 -11.57 8.41
C ASP A 29 2.23 -10.23 7.66
N TRP A 30 1.45 -9.33 8.24
CA TRP A 30 1.29 -7.97 7.76
C TRP A 30 0.90 -7.02 8.90
N LEU A 31 1.37 -5.78 8.78
CA LEU A 31 1.08 -4.73 9.74
C LEU A 31 1.03 -3.37 9.06
N PHE A 32 -0.01 -2.59 9.37
CA PHE A 32 -0.17 -1.23 8.89
C PHE A 32 -0.17 -0.24 10.06
N THR A 33 0.67 0.79 9.98
CA THR A 33 0.69 1.88 10.96
C THR A 33 0.33 3.20 10.31
N ILE A 34 -0.83 3.75 10.67
CA ILE A 34 -1.37 5.02 10.15
C ILE A 34 -1.43 6.03 11.29
N ASN A 35 -0.49 6.98 11.33
CA ASN A 35 -0.38 7.98 12.41
C ASN A 35 -0.36 7.38 13.83
N GLY A 36 0.22 6.18 13.96
CA GLY A 36 0.29 5.43 15.23
C GLY A 36 -0.94 4.57 15.53
N GLU A 37 -1.98 4.60 14.69
CA GLU A 37 -3.01 3.56 14.69
C GLU A 37 -2.47 2.32 13.99
N ILE A 38 -2.49 1.19 14.69
CA ILE A 38 -1.97 -0.09 14.21
C ILE A 38 -3.16 -0.97 13.79
N VAL A 39 -3.01 -1.63 12.64
CA VAL A 39 -3.89 -2.67 12.15
C VAL A 39 -2.99 -3.84 11.77
N ASP A 40 -3.15 -4.99 12.42
CA ASP A 40 -2.26 -6.14 12.22
C ASP A 40 -3.00 -7.48 12.10
N ALA A 41 -2.34 -8.43 11.45
CA ALA A 41 -2.86 -9.77 11.23
C ALA A 41 -3.02 -10.55 12.54
N PHE A 42 -2.06 -10.40 13.45
CA PHE A 42 -1.95 -11.17 14.69
C PHE A 42 -3.13 -10.92 15.65
N SER A 43 -3.58 -9.67 15.73
CA SER A 43 -4.73 -9.22 16.52
C SER A 43 -6.06 -9.57 15.83
N GLY A 44 -6.01 -10.01 14.56
CA GLY A 44 -7.18 -10.30 13.74
C GLY A 44 -7.95 -9.05 13.36
N ASP A 45 -7.26 -7.91 13.25
CA ASP A 45 -7.91 -6.65 12.97
C ASP A 45 -8.40 -6.61 11.52
N PRO A 46 -9.66 -6.21 11.28
CA PRO A 46 -10.12 -6.00 9.92
C PRO A 46 -9.44 -4.76 9.35
N VAL A 47 -9.03 -4.83 8.07
CA VAL A 47 -8.64 -3.65 7.31
C VAL A 47 -9.75 -2.60 7.39
N THR A 48 -9.41 -1.42 7.92
CA THR A 48 -10.36 -0.40 8.36
C THR A 48 -10.99 0.35 7.19
N GLY A 49 -12.06 1.13 7.45
CA GLY A 49 -12.87 1.77 6.39
C GLY A 49 -12.16 2.84 5.56
N SER A 50 -10.94 3.24 5.90
CA SER A 50 -10.08 4.11 5.08
C SER A 50 -9.29 3.34 4.03
N MET A 51 -9.25 2.01 4.11
CA MET A 51 -8.54 1.14 3.20
C MET A 51 -9.49 0.29 2.36
N ASP A 52 -9.18 0.13 1.07
CA ASP A 52 -9.81 -0.82 0.17
C ASP A 52 -8.77 -1.87 -0.25
N ALA A 53 -8.98 -3.10 0.22
CA ALA A 53 -8.18 -4.27 -0.09
C ALA A 53 -8.98 -5.33 -0.87
N SER A 54 -10.07 -4.92 -1.55
CA SER A 54 -10.90 -5.84 -2.34
C SER A 54 -10.16 -6.45 -3.55
N GLY A 55 -9.07 -5.82 -3.98
CA GLY A 55 -8.16 -6.31 -5.01
C GLY A 55 -6.93 -7.03 -4.48
N PHE A 56 -6.89 -7.39 -3.18
CA PHE A 56 -5.78 -8.05 -2.53
C PHE A 56 -6.16 -9.50 -2.15
N ASP A 57 -5.30 -10.44 -2.51
CA ASP A 57 -5.38 -11.83 -2.10
C ASP A 57 -4.60 -12.00 -0.79
N TRP A 58 -5.30 -12.24 0.31
CA TRP A 58 -4.69 -12.38 1.64
C TRP A 58 -4.02 -13.74 1.86
N ASP A 59 -4.32 -14.75 1.04
CA ASP A 59 -3.63 -16.04 1.12
C ASP A 59 -2.24 -15.92 0.49
N GLN A 60 -2.12 -15.17 -0.61
CA GLN A 60 -0.86 -14.98 -1.35
C GLN A 60 -0.11 -13.69 -0.99
N GLY A 61 -0.80 -12.72 -0.41
CA GLY A 61 -0.31 -11.35 -0.20
C GLY A 61 -0.01 -10.60 -1.49
N LEU A 62 -0.74 -10.89 -2.57
CA LEU A 62 -0.56 -10.27 -3.87
C LEU A 62 -1.78 -9.43 -4.24
N GLY A 63 -1.56 -8.40 -5.05
CA GLY A 63 -2.62 -7.55 -5.58
C GLY A 63 -2.48 -6.11 -5.13
N THR A 64 -3.62 -5.44 -4.92
CA THR A 64 -3.65 -3.99 -4.68
C THR A 64 -4.41 -3.64 -3.42
N ILE A 65 -3.79 -2.78 -2.60
CA ILE A 65 -4.41 -2.12 -1.45
C ILE A 65 -4.38 -0.62 -1.71
N THR A 66 -5.50 0.06 -1.46
CA THR A 66 -5.55 1.52 -1.50
C THR A 66 -5.94 2.09 -0.15
N LEU A 67 -5.34 3.22 0.22
CA LEU A 67 -5.70 4.00 1.41
C LEU A 67 -6.19 5.37 0.97
N SER A 68 -7.31 5.82 1.54
CA SER A 68 -7.81 7.18 1.47
C SER A 68 -7.84 7.79 2.87
N TYR A 69 -7.02 8.81 3.11
CA TYR A 69 -6.95 9.51 4.39
C TYR A 69 -7.20 11.00 4.20
N GLU A 70 -8.08 11.59 5.01
CA GLU A 70 -8.32 13.05 5.08
C GLU A 70 -7.84 13.57 6.43
N ALA A 71 -6.98 14.58 6.42
CA ALA A 71 -6.48 15.19 7.64
C ALA A 71 -7.54 16.10 8.27
N ALA A 72 -7.97 15.79 9.49
CA ALA A 72 -8.92 16.64 10.22
C ALA A 72 -8.28 17.98 10.68
N GLU A 73 -6.98 17.95 11.01
CA GLU A 73 -6.20 19.09 11.49
C GLU A 73 -4.84 19.12 10.79
N PRO A 74 -4.17 20.29 10.71
CA PRO A 74 -2.85 20.36 10.10
C PRO A 74 -1.81 19.62 10.95
N GLY A 75 -0.96 18.81 10.32
CA GLY A 75 0.04 18.03 11.04
C GLY A 75 0.94 17.16 10.18
N ALA A 76 1.99 16.64 10.81
CA ALA A 76 2.80 15.58 10.24
C ALA A 76 2.02 14.25 10.33
N CYS A 77 1.96 13.55 9.22
CA CYS A 77 1.32 12.26 9.06
C CYS A 77 2.32 11.25 8.51
N PHE A 78 2.12 9.99 8.90
CA PHE A 78 2.85 8.86 8.34
C PHE A 78 1.95 7.66 8.11
N PHE A 79 2.28 6.89 7.08
CA PHE A 79 1.55 5.72 6.62
C PHE A 79 2.58 4.66 6.28
N ILE A 80 2.67 3.58 7.05
CA ILE A 80 3.68 2.52 6.84
C ILE A 80 2.96 1.18 6.69
N PHE A 81 3.43 0.39 5.73
CA PHE A 81 2.88 -0.91 5.39
C PHE A 81 4.01 -1.92 5.39
N PHE A 82 3.85 -2.94 6.22
CA PHE A 82 4.77 -4.06 6.40
C PHE A 82 4.13 -5.34 5.85
N PHE A 83 4.95 -6.11 5.14
CA PHE A 83 4.58 -7.41 4.60
C PHE A 83 5.73 -8.39 4.82
N ASP A 84 5.38 -9.55 5.34
CA ASP A 84 6.26 -10.69 5.55
C ASP A 84 5.76 -11.84 4.68
N HIS A 85 6.52 -12.15 3.63
CA HIS A 85 6.15 -13.13 2.62
C HIS A 85 7.06 -14.34 2.72
N GLU A 86 6.52 -15.49 2.32
CA GLU A 86 7.23 -16.75 2.26
C GLU A 86 7.21 -17.26 0.82
N ILE A 87 8.37 -17.23 0.15
CA ILE A 87 8.51 -17.76 -1.22
C ILE A 87 8.92 -19.22 -1.12
N ASP A 88 8.09 -20.11 -1.66
CA ASP A 88 8.41 -21.54 -1.78
C ASP A 88 8.82 -22.26 -0.47
N GLU A 89 8.49 -21.73 0.73
CA GLU A 89 8.88 -22.27 2.05
C GLU A 89 8.75 -23.82 2.17
N THR A 90 7.69 -24.40 1.62
CA THR A 90 7.46 -25.86 1.64
C THR A 90 8.48 -26.68 0.83
N ALA A 91 9.20 -26.06 -0.10
CA ALA A 91 10.14 -26.64 -1.04
C ALA A 91 11.61 -26.32 -0.69
N ASP A 92 11.94 -25.08 -0.31
CA ASP A 92 13.31 -24.61 -0.03
C ASP A 92 13.49 -23.82 1.28
N LEU A 93 12.45 -23.76 2.13
CA LEU A 93 12.42 -23.06 3.43
C LEU A 93 12.47 -21.52 3.25
N PHE A 94 12.64 -20.76 4.33
CA PHE A 94 12.50 -19.30 4.35
C PHE A 94 13.84 -18.54 4.35
N TRP A 95 14.97 -19.21 4.61
CA TRP A 95 16.26 -18.57 4.93
C TRP A 95 17.18 -18.36 3.71
N ASN A 96 16.67 -18.60 2.50
CA ASN A 96 17.40 -18.51 1.24
C ASN A 96 16.95 -17.29 0.40
N GLU A 97 16.37 -16.29 1.05
CA GLU A 97 15.85 -15.09 0.39
C GLU A 97 16.74 -13.86 0.63
N TYR A 98 16.66 -12.87 -0.26
CA TYR A 98 17.33 -11.59 -0.10
C TYR A 98 16.53 -10.43 -0.69
N GLY A 99 16.80 -9.25 -0.17
CA GLY A 99 16.28 -7.97 -0.60
C GLY A 99 17.02 -7.33 -1.77
N SER A 100 16.27 -6.56 -2.55
CA SER A 100 16.80 -5.63 -3.55
C SER A 100 15.85 -4.44 -3.69
N PHE A 101 16.37 -3.29 -4.10
CA PHE A 101 15.55 -2.12 -4.43
C PHE A 101 16.01 -1.48 -5.75
N SER A 102 15.11 -0.76 -6.41
CA SER A 102 15.42 -0.05 -7.64
C SER A 102 14.60 1.24 -7.80
N GLY A 103 15.08 2.15 -8.63
CA GLY A 103 14.50 3.47 -8.81
C GLY A 103 14.96 4.48 -7.76
N GLU A 104 14.52 5.72 -7.92
CA GLU A 104 14.76 6.79 -6.94
C GLU A 104 13.51 6.95 -6.06
N PRO A 105 13.62 6.89 -4.72
CA PRO A 105 12.47 7.10 -3.85
C PRO A 105 11.92 8.53 -4.06
N PRO A 106 10.61 8.68 -4.32
CA PRO A 106 9.98 10.00 -4.34
C PRO A 106 10.13 10.71 -2.99
N GLU A 107 10.01 12.04 -2.98
CA GLU A 107 10.10 12.83 -1.75
C GLU A 107 9.18 12.25 -0.66
N GLY A 108 9.72 12.04 0.53
CA GLY A 108 9.03 11.52 1.71
C GLY A 108 8.42 10.13 1.57
N LEU A 109 8.77 9.35 0.55
CA LEU A 109 8.69 7.90 0.63
C LEU A 109 9.79 7.42 1.59
N ILE A 110 9.43 6.52 2.49
CA ILE A 110 10.34 5.82 3.40
C ILE A 110 10.21 4.32 3.18
N TRP A 111 11.28 3.55 3.37
CA TRP A 111 11.28 2.12 3.05
C TRP A 111 12.32 1.36 3.86
N GLU A 112 12.18 0.03 3.94
CA GLU A 112 13.12 -0.86 4.59
C GLU A 112 12.95 -2.29 4.07
N ILE A 113 14.07 -3.02 3.97
CA ILE A 113 14.07 -4.47 3.76
C ILE A 113 15.00 -5.09 4.80
N ASP A 114 14.47 -5.98 5.62
CA ASP A 114 15.19 -6.61 6.71
C ASP A 114 14.54 -7.94 7.13
N GLU A 115 15.18 -8.68 8.01
CA GLU A 115 14.61 -9.85 8.68
C GLU A 115 13.41 -9.40 9.53
N PRO A 116 12.28 -10.14 9.56
CA PRO A 116 11.03 -9.70 10.22
C PRO A 116 11.12 -9.51 11.75
N GLY A 117 12.25 -9.83 12.39
CA GLY A 117 12.50 -9.58 13.81
C GLY A 117 12.44 -10.82 14.70
N TYR A 118 12.50 -12.02 14.12
CA TYR A 118 12.55 -13.27 14.88
C TYR A 118 13.96 -13.62 15.34
N THR A 119 14.99 -13.15 14.62
CA THR A 119 16.39 -13.44 14.93
C THR A 119 17.27 -12.21 15.04
N ARG A 120 17.22 -11.28 14.08
CA ARG A 120 18.21 -10.18 14.00
C ARG A 120 17.70 -8.86 13.46
N GLY A 121 16.55 -8.82 12.79
CA GLY A 121 16.02 -7.57 12.24
C GLY A 121 15.19 -6.77 13.24
N ASP A 122 14.97 -5.51 12.91
CA ASP A 122 14.21 -4.56 13.73
C ASP A 122 13.14 -3.77 12.95
N ILE A 123 12.93 -4.12 11.67
CA ILE A 123 11.90 -3.53 10.80
C ILE A 123 10.50 -3.53 11.44
N TYR A 124 10.10 -4.58 12.15
CA TYR A 124 8.79 -4.61 12.83
C TYR A 124 8.70 -3.51 13.91
N ASP A 125 9.75 -3.34 14.71
CA ASP A 125 9.84 -2.27 15.72
C ASP A 125 9.89 -0.88 15.07
N HIS A 126 10.54 -0.74 13.92
CA HIS A 126 10.58 0.51 13.15
C HIS A 126 9.18 0.89 12.63
N VAL A 127 8.45 -0.08 12.06
CA VAL A 127 7.07 0.11 11.59
C VAL A 127 6.17 0.55 12.75
N LEU A 128 6.23 -0.12 13.90
CA LEU A 128 5.51 0.28 15.12
C LEU A 128 5.91 1.67 15.61
N GLY A 129 7.19 2.03 15.46
CA GLY A 129 7.75 3.32 15.82
C GLY A 129 7.36 4.46 14.88
N GLY A 130 6.83 4.16 13.70
CA GLY A 130 6.44 5.17 12.70
C GLY A 130 7.60 5.73 11.89
N TRP A 131 8.69 4.98 11.75
CA TRP A 131 9.86 5.36 10.95
C TRP A 131 10.44 4.13 10.23
N LEU A 132 11.25 4.36 9.20
CA LEU A 132 12.00 3.34 8.46
C LEU A 132 13.37 3.90 8.08
N GLU A 133 14.36 3.05 7.88
CA GLU A 133 15.76 3.44 7.73
C GLU A 133 16.18 3.85 6.32
N ASN A 134 15.42 3.48 5.29
CA ASN A 134 15.79 3.57 3.88
C ASN A 134 17.02 2.71 3.55
N SER A 135 17.02 1.48 4.07
CA SER A 135 18.09 0.50 3.98
C SER A 135 17.57 -0.88 3.52
N CYS A 136 18.54 -1.71 3.09
CA CYS A 136 18.32 -3.09 2.71
C CYS A 136 19.44 -3.91 3.37
N ASP A 137 19.11 -4.63 4.44
CA ASP A 137 20.10 -5.27 5.31
C ASP A 137 20.37 -6.73 4.92
N LEU A 138 19.44 -7.34 4.18
CA LEU A 138 19.58 -8.66 3.59
C LEU A 138 19.84 -8.54 2.09
N VAL A 139 21.11 -8.46 1.68
CA VAL A 139 21.49 -8.42 0.26
C VAL A 139 21.91 -9.81 -0.23
N GLN A 140 22.05 -9.96 -1.55
CA GLN A 140 22.58 -11.20 -2.12
C GLN A 140 23.93 -11.60 -1.49
N GLY A 141 24.04 -12.85 -1.04
CA GLY A 141 25.17 -13.40 -0.30
C GLY A 141 25.05 -13.29 1.23
N SER A 142 23.98 -12.69 1.75
CA SER A 142 23.62 -12.66 3.17
C SER A 142 22.16 -13.10 3.38
N GLU A 143 21.74 -14.10 2.61
CA GLU A 143 20.38 -14.61 2.56
C GLU A 143 19.84 -15.01 3.95
N ASP A 144 18.55 -14.77 4.16
CA ASP A 144 17.77 -15.12 5.36
C ASP A 144 16.28 -14.99 5.07
N ASP A 145 15.46 -15.05 6.12
CA ASP A 145 14.05 -14.63 6.10
C ASP A 145 13.94 -13.13 5.79
N VAL A 146 13.10 -12.75 4.82
CA VAL A 146 13.00 -11.37 4.31
C VAL A 146 11.59 -10.83 4.48
N SER A 147 11.51 -9.63 5.04
CA SER A 147 10.30 -8.81 5.07
C SER A 147 10.53 -7.45 4.43
N MET A 148 9.45 -6.83 3.95
CA MET A 148 9.50 -5.53 3.30
C MET A 148 8.55 -4.54 3.96
N ALA A 149 9.04 -3.33 4.21
CA ALA A 149 8.22 -2.20 4.64
C ALA A 149 8.36 -1.01 3.68
N ILE A 150 7.22 -0.40 3.35
CA ILE A 150 7.18 0.85 2.58
C ILE A 150 6.20 1.81 3.21
N GLY A 151 6.49 3.10 3.15
CA GLY A 151 5.63 4.10 3.73
C GLY A 151 5.84 5.50 3.18
N TRP A 152 5.03 6.42 3.69
CA TRP A 152 5.05 7.82 3.31
C TRP A 152 4.98 8.71 4.54
N GLN A 153 5.77 9.78 4.53
CA GLN A 153 5.70 10.88 5.49
C GLN A 153 5.27 12.16 4.78
N ARG A 154 4.27 12.86 5.33
CA ARG A 154 3.71 14.09 4.76
C ARG A 154 3.29 15.06 5.83
N PHE A 155 3.44 16.35 5.57
CA PHE A 155 2.70 17.38 6.31
C PHE A 155 1.42 17.69 5.54
N LEU A 156 0.26 17.51 6.18
CA LEU A 156 -1.05 17.78 5.58
C LEU A 156 -1.68 18.99 6.26
N LEU A 157 -2.39 19.81 5.50
CA LEU A 157 -3.28 20.84 6.02
C LEU A 157 -4.65 20.22 6.34
N ALA A 158 -5.44 20.90 7.18
CA ALA A 158 -6.80 20.49 7.46
C ALA A 158 -7.64 20.41 6.17
N GLY A 159 -8.32 19.28 5.98
CA GLY A 159 -9.14 18.95 4.82
C GLY A 159 -8.35 18.46 3.60
N GLU A 160 -7.01 18.42 3.63
CA GLU A 160 -6.25 17.75 2.57
C GLU A 160 -6.38 16.24 2.70
N SER A 161 -6.38 15.57 1.56
CA SER A 161 -6.44 14.11 1.50
C SER A 161 -5.21 13.53 0.84
N VAL A 162 -4.82 12.33 1.26
CA VAL A 162 -3.86 11.49 0.53
C VAL A 162 -4.53 10.21 0.07
N PHE A 163 -4.15 9.78 -1.13
CA PHE A 163 -4.53 8.52 -1.73
C PHE A 163 -3.25 7.72 -1.97
N ILE A 164 -3.09 6.64 -1.23
CA ILE A 164 -1.94 5.74 -1.38
C ILE A 164 -2.40 4.49 -2.11
N THR A 165 -1.63 4.04 -3.09
CA THR A 165 -1.84 2.76 -3.77
C THR A 165 -0.60 1.90 -3.59
N LEU A 166 -0.79 0.73 -3.01
CA LEU A 166 0.22 -0.32 -2.84
C LEU A 166 -0.05 -1.42 -3.86
N VAL A 167 1.01 -1.93 -4.45
CA VAL A 167 0.94 -3.10 -5.34
C VAL A 167 2.01 -4.09 -4.94
N LEU A 168 1.58 -5.32 -4.64
CA LEU A 168 2.43 -6.49 -4.50
C LEU A 168 2.20 -7.43 -5.68
N SER A 169 3.27 -7.85 -6.35
CA SER A 169 3.17 -8.65 -7.57
C SER A 169 4.42 -9.49 -7.80
N GLU A 170 4.29 -10.62 -8.50
CA GLU A 170 5.43 -11.38 -9.03
C GLU A 170 5.93 -10.81 -10.38
N ASP A 171 5.19 -9.88 -10.99
CA ASP A 171 5.60 -9.21 -12.23
C ASP A 171 6.49 -8.01 -11.90
N THR A 172 7.69 -7.96 -12.52
CA THR A 172 8.62 -6.84 -12.33
C THR A 172 8.00 -5.50 -12.76
N PRO A 173 7.93 -4.49 -11.88
CA PRO A 173 7.44 -3.16 -12.24
C PRO A 173 8.28 -2.51 -13.34
N SER A 174 7.61 -1.87 -14.29
CA SER A 174 8.28 -1.22 -15.44
C SER A 174 8.90 0.15 -15.11
N SER A 175 8.51 0.76 -13.98
CA SER A 175 8.97 2.07 -13.54
C SER A 175 8.61 2.34 -12.08
N GLY A 176 9.24 3.35 -11.48
CA GLY A 176 8.98 3.78 -10.10
C GLY A 176 10.04 3.26 -9.15
N PHE A 177 9.92 3.66 -7.88
CA PHE A 177 10.67 3.04 -6.80
C PHE A 177 10.04 1.68 -6.46
N THR A 178 10.87 0.67 -6.24
CA THR A 178 10.41 -0.71 -6.06
C THR A 178 11.31 -1.42 -5.07
N LEU A 179 10.70 -2.12 -4.11
CA LEU A 179 11.35 -3.12 -3.26
C LEU A 179 11.10 -4.51 -3.85
N ALA A 180 12.04 -5.43 -3.65
CA ALA A 180 11.93 -6.80 -4.08
C ALA A 180 12.48 -7.74 -3.01
N GLN A 181 11.73 -8.80 -2.73
CA GLN A 181 12.17 -9.99 -2.03
C GLN A 181 12.39 -11.08 -3.07
N ILE A 182 13.54 -11.73 -3.03
CA ILE A 182 13.99 -12.65 -4.06
C ILE A 182 14.50 -13.92 -3.41
N ASP A 183 13.96 -15.06 -3.82
CA ASP A 183 14.48 -16.37 -3.45
C ASP A 183 15.71 -16.71 -4.32
N ALA A 184 16.83 -17.07 -3.69
CA ALA A 184 18.09 -17.33 -4.38
C ALA A 184 18.13 -18.65 -5.16
N ASP A 185 17.33 -19.65 -4.77
CA ASP A 185 17.36 -20.99 -5.34
C ASP A 185 16.36 -21.15 -6.50
N SER A 186 15.15 -20.61 -6.35
CA SER A 186 14.09 -20.60 -7.36
C SER A 186 14.16 -19.40 -8.30
N SER A 187 14.88 -18.33 -7.90
CA SER A 187 14.94 -17.03 -8.62
C SER A 187 13.58 -16.34 -8.76
N ARG A 188 12.61 -16.71 -7.93
CA ARG A 188 11.31 -16.01 -7.88
C ARG A 188 11.44 -14.74 -7.07
N ALA A 189 10.55 -13.80 -7.35
CA ALA A 189 10.57 -12.51 -6.71
C ALA A 189 9.16 -11.98 -6.47
N ILE A 190 9.00 -11.29 -5.34
CA ILE A 190 7.83 -10.48 -5.03
C ILE A 190 8.29 -9.03 -5.04
N TYR A 191 7.55 -8.19 -5.76
CA TYR A 191 7.82 -6.77 -5.91
C TYR A 191 6.77 -5.95 -5.17
N LEU A 192 7.23 -5.03 -4.33
CA LEU A 192 6.40 -4.06 -3.62
C LEU A 192 6.62 -2.65 -4.18
N THR A 193 5.54 -2.00 -4.57
CA THR A 193 5.54 -0.60 -5.00
C THR A 193 4.48 0.21 -4.28
N SER A 194 4.72 1.51 -4.12
CA SER A 194 3.77 2.45 -3.55
C SER A 194 3.74 3.76 -4.31
N THR A 195 2.55 4.35 -4.45
CA THR A 195 2.37 5.70 -4.99
C THR A 195 1.47 6.51 -4.05
N LEU A 196 1.69 7.82 -4.00
CA LEU A 196 0.89 8.75 -3.20
C LEU A 196 0.43 9.94 -4.05
N GLU A 197 -0.86 10.23 -4.01
CA GLU A 197 -1.48 11.44 -4.55
C GLU A 197 -2.01 12.29 -3.40
N THR A 198 -1.63 13.57 -3.33
CA THR A 198 -2.22 14.54 -2.40
C THR A 198 -3.28 15.36 -3.11
N ARG A 199 -4.46 15.50 -2.51
CA ARG A 199 -5.54 16.39 -2.98
C ARG A 199 -5.73 17.52 -1.98
N ALA A 200 -5.75 18.74 -2.51
CA ALA A 200 -6.00 19.94 -1.72
C ALA A 200 -7.41 19.92 -1.13
N ALA A 201 -7.56 20.55 0.04
CA ALA A 201 -8.85 20.76 0.66
C ALA A 201 -9.80 21.50 -0.30
N PRO A 202 -11.11 21.17 -0.31
CA PRO A 202 -12.10 21.97 -1.03
C PRO A 202 -11.99 23.43 -0.59
N ALA A 203 -11.83 24.35 -1.54
CA ALA A 203 -11.76 25.76 -1.22
C ALA A 203 -13.02 26.16 -0.41
N PRO A 204 -12.88 26.91 0.70
CA PRO A 204 -14.03 27.36 1.45
C PRO A 204 -14.95 28.13 0.50
N VAL A 205 -16.21 27.71 0.41
CA VAL A 205 -17.21 28.40 -0.40
C VAL A 205 -17.26 29.84 0.13
N ALA A 206 -16.86 30.80 -0.69
CA ALA A 206 -16.92 32.21 -0.31
C ALA A 206 -18.36 32.51 0.13
N GLU A 207 -18.54 32.92 1.39
CA GLU A 207 -19.87 33.29 1.86
C GLU A 207 -20.42 34.35 0.90
N PRO A 208 -21.61 34.12 0.30
CA PRO A 208 -22.09 35.01 -0.72
C PRO A 208 -22.24 36.40 -0.09
N ALA A 209 -21.89 37.43 -0.86
CA ALA A 209 -22.00 38.84 -0.46
C ALA A 209 -23.43 39.25 -0.02
N THR A 210 -24.39 38.32 -0.02
CA THR A 210 -25.72 38.39 0.60
C THR A 210 -25.72 38.99 2.00
N LEU A 211 -24.77 38.66 2.88
CA LEU A 211 -24.69 39.28 4.22
C LEU A 211 -24.29 40.76 4.16
N LEU A 212 -23.33 41.08 3.28
CA LEU A 212 -22.93 42.46 2.99
C LEU A 212 -24.05 43.25 2.29
N LEU A 213 -24.80 42.61 1.40
CA LEU A 213 -25.95 43.18 0.68
C LEU A 213 -27.15 43.39 1.60
N PHE A 214 -27.42 42.45 2.53
CA PHE A 214 -28.42 42.63 3.58
C PHE A 214 -28.03 43.78 4.52
N GLY A 215 -26.76 43.81 4.97
CA GLY A 215 -26.26 44.87 5.84
C GLY A 215 -26.35 46.25 5.20
N THR A 216 -25.91 46.37 3.94
CA THR A 216 -26.02 47.64 3.19
C THR A 216 -27.46 48.02 2.88
N GLY A 217 -28.33 47.05 2.56
CA GLY A 217 -29.75 47.28 2.34
C GLY A 217 -30.48 47.83 3.58
N VAL A 218 -30.17 47.32 4.77
CA VAL A 218 -30.74 47.80 6.05
C VAL A 218 -30.27 49.22 6.36
N ILE A 219 -28.98 49.51 6.18
CA ILE A 219 -28.41 50.86 6.40
C ILE A 219 -29.03 51.89 5.43
N LEU A 220 -29.21 51.52 4.17
CA LEU A 220 -29.88 52.37 3.17
C LEU A 220 -31.36 52.58 3.53
N ALA A 221 -32.08 51.54 3.97
CA ALA A 221 -33.47 51.68 4.39
C ALA A 221 -33.63 52.59 5.62
N GLU A 222 -32.75 52.50 6.62
CA GLU A 222 -32.76 53.40 7.78
C GLU A 222 -32.47 54.86 7.40
N THR A 223 -31.49 55.10 6.52
CA THR A 223 -31.13 56.47 6.12
C THR A 223 -32.24 57.13 5.29
N PHE A 224 -32.89 56.38 4.39
CA PHE A 224 -34.05 56.88 3.63
C PHE A 224 -35.28 57.16 4.50
N THR A 225 -35.57 56.31 5.49
CA THR A 225 -36.70 56.53 6.41
C THR A 225 -36.47 57.72 7.35
N ARG A 226 -35.24 57.92 7.85
CA ARG A 226 -34.88 59.11 8.66
C ARG A 226 -34.98 60.41 7.87
N LYS A 227 -34.54 60.42 6.60
CA LYS A 227 -34.62 61.61 5.74
C LYS A 227 -36.08 62.03 5.47
N ARG A 228 -36.97 61.06 5.24
CA ARG A 228 -38.39 61.29 4.96
C ARG A 228 -39.18 61.83 6.15
N ARG A 229 -38.81 61.47 7.39
CA ARG A 229 -39.42 62.03 8.61
C ARG A 229 -39.06 63.50 8.85
N ARG A 230 -37.90 63.97 8.39
CA ARG A 230 -37.45 65.35 8.55
C ARG A 230 -38.05 66.34 7.53
N SER A 231 -38.60 65.87 6.40
CA SER A 231 -39.18 66.75 5.39
C SER A 231 -40.67 67.06 5.60
N ASN A 232 -41.32 66.41 6.57
CA ASN A 232 -42.77 66.48 6.79
C ASN A 232 -43.15 67.12 8.14
N GLY A 233 -42.23 67.82 8.80
CA GLY A 233 -42.48 68.65 9.98
C GLY A 233 -41.97 70.07 9.74
#